data_AF-J3DC55-F1
#
_entry.id   AF-J3DC55-F1
#
_cell.length_a   1.000
_cell.length_b   1.000
_cell.length_c   1.000
_cell.angle_alpha   90.00
_cell.angle_beta   90.00
_cell.angle_gamma   90.00
#
_symmetry.space_group_name_H-M   'P 1'
#
loop_
_entity.id
_entity.type
_entity.pdbx_description
1 polymer ?
#
loop_
_entity_poly.entity_id
_entity_poly.type
_entity_poly.pdbx_seq_one_letter_code
_entity_poly.pdbx_strand_id
1 'polypeptide(L)'
;MNCTSLTELPDLSSCLQLKRLQLAGCGELAELPDLSMHKELRDVNLMGVTIGGQPQRILDLPKQCSVMLEASYVIHERYVELNEAMGITGYRGPAIRFRGSLGGGRTFSLRTLTNEVKSWMPAADESAWRTIQKEPNAHLFSQYLQNIRETADYKNWQPVMTSRVAALLAKLQRPENQALREECFNIAVFTAETCGDGIATALLDMDLLSISYQTQADAENGKYNHNSSNLLALGKGMYLYESLKKIAQDKTQALEDEQQTIDETEVHYGYFLQFNAPILKFLGVNLKAMLYPRDSRITEDDVKAAADVLTSHRHQDEWITFLATWPPMHALLIQLGHKNIIDKVSARIAREQGRICADTDELFELRKELTDQKYQEKFNELTAEYSNIEKKINREEKQAVITKLLNQHRLDTRLL
;
A
#
# COMPACT_ATOMS: atom_id res chain seq x y z
N MET A 1 -7.53 -18.53 -12.33
CA MET A 1 -7.78 -17.21 -12.92
C MET A 1 -8.30 -16.34 -11.79
N ASN A 2 -7.50 -15.40 -11.30
CA ASN A 2 -7.91 -14.44 -10.28
C ASN A 2 -8.70 -13.35 -10.97
N CYS A 3 -10.02 -13.36 -10.82
CA CYS A 3 -10.89 -12.32 -11.38
C CYS A 3 -11.12 -11.28 -10.28
N THR A 4 -10.47 -10.13 -10.37
CA THR A 4 -10.54 -9.06 -9.34
C THR A 4 -11.58 -7.99 -9.65
N SER A 5 -12.19 -8.00 -10.83
CA SER A 5 -13.09 -6.94 -11.31
C SER A 5 -14.53 -7.38 -11.56
N LEU A 6 -14.92 -8.59 -11.12
CA LEU A 6 -16.27 -9.10 -11.34
C LEU A 6 -17.24 -8.50 -10.31
N THR A 7 -18.12 -7.62 -10.78
CA THR A 7 -19.13 -6.93 -9.95
C THR A 7 -20.46 -7.70 -9.87
N GLU A 8 -20.79 -8.46 -10.92
CA GLU A 8 -22.00 -9.28 -11.03
C GLU A 8 -21.70 -10.61 -11.73
N LEU A 9 -22.41 -11.67 -11.34
CA LEU A 9 -22.33 -12.96 -12.02
C LEU A 9 -23.29 -13.02 -13.20
N PRO A 10 -22.87 -13.59 -14.36
CA PRO A 10 -23.78 -13.83 -15.47
C PRO A 10 -24.86 -14.85 -15.06
N ASP A 11 -26.00 -14.86 -15.77
CA ASP A 11 -27.05 -15.85 -15.50
C ASP A 11 -26.55 -17.28 -15.75
N LEU A 12 -26.47 -18.06 -14.66
CA LEU A 12 -26.04 -19.45 -14.67
C LEU A 12 -27.21 -20.44 -14.74
N SER A 13 -28.44 -19.98 -14.93
CA SER A 13 -29.65 -20.82 -14.96
C SER A 13 -29.58 -21.98 -15.97
N SER A 14 -28.91 -21.76 -17.10
CA SER A 14 -28.68 -22.75 -18.16
C SER A 14 -27.61 -23.81 -17.80
N CYS A 15 -26.77 -23.55 -16.80
CA CYS A 15 -25.62 -24.38 -16.42
C CYS A 15 -25.99 -25.46 -15.39
N LEU A 16 -27.05 -26.24 -15.63
CA LEU A 16 -27.60 -27.18 -14.63
C LEU A 16 -26.63 -28.29 -14.18
N GLN A 17 -25.58 -28.56 -14.96
CA GLN A 17 -24.54 -29.55 -14.63
C GLN A 17 -23.31 -28.95 -13.93
N LEU A 18 -23.39 -27.68 -13.48
CA LEU A 18 -22.28 -27.01 -12.81
C LEU A 18 -21.92 -27.73 -11.51
N LYS A 19 -20.65 -28.16 -11.41
CA LYS A 19 -20.12 -28.88 -10.24
C LYS A 19 -19.22 -28.03 -9.35
N ARG A 20 -18.53 -27.04 -9.92
CA ARG A 20 -17.59 -26.18 -9.20
C ARG A 20 -17.72 -24.74 -9.65
N LEU A 21 -17.73 -23.82 -8.70
CA LEU A 21 -17.79 -22.38 -8.92
C LEU A 21 -16.63 -21.70 -8.17
N GLN A 22 -15.74 -21.04 -8.91
CA GLN A 22 -14.55 -20.41 -8.36
C GLN A 22 -14.67 -18.90 -8.49
N LEU A 23 -14.84 -18.21 -7.36
CA LEU A 23 -15.01 -16.76 -7.27
C LEU A 23 -14.00 -16.12 -6.32
N ALA A 24 -12.91 -16.83 -6.03
CA ALA A 24 -11.89 -16.32 -5.12
C ALA A 24 -11.27 -15.02 -5.66
N GLY A 25 -11.19 -13.99 -4.82
CA GLY A 25 -10.63 -12.67 -5.13
C GLY A 25 -11.61 -11.73 -5.85
N CYS A 26 -12.87 -12.11 -6.04
CA CYS A 26 -13.92 -11.23 -6.58
C CYS A 26 -14.44 -10.26 -5.50
N GLY A 27 -13.58 -9.35 -5.03
CA GLY A 27 -13.87 -8.43 -3.91
C GLY A 27 -15.01 -7.43 -4.17
N GLU A 28 -15.25 -7.11 -5.44
CA GLU A 28 -16.29 -6.19 -5.92
C GLU A 28 -17.65 -6.86 -6.19
N LEU A 29 -17.76 -8.17 -5.99
CA LEU A 29 -19.00 -8.90 -6.22
C LEU A 29 -20.02 -8.55 -5.14
N ALA A 30 -21.03 -7.77 -5.51
CA ALA A 30 -22.02 -7.24 -4.57
C ALA A 30 -22.93 -8.33 -3.98
N GLU A 31 -23.32 -9.33 -4.79
CA GLU A 31 -24.21 -10.41 -4.36
C GLU A 31 -23.94 -11.75 -5.06
N LEU A 32 -24.32 -12.83 -4.36
CA LEU A 32 -24.33 -14.17 -4.94
C LEU A 32 -25.72 -14.44 -5.53
N PRO A 33 -25.83 -14.87 -6.82
CA PRO A 33 -27.11 -15.21 -7.42
C PRO A 33 -27.72 -16.45 -6.73
N ASP A 34 -29.00 -16.69 -7.00
CA ASP A 34 -29.66 -17.90 -6.53
C ASP A 34 -29.09 -19.15 -7.22
N LEU A 35 -28.32 -19.94 -6.47
CA LEU A 35 -27.72 -21.19 -6.95
C LEU A 35 -28.45 -22.43 -6.41
N SER A 36 -29.62 -22.27 -5.80
CA SER A 36 -30.39 -23.39 -5.22
C SER A 36 -30.83 -24.42 -6.27
N MET A 37 -30.90 -24.01 -7.55
CA MET A 37 -31.29 -24.85 -8.68
C MET A 37 -30.17 -25.78 -9.19
N HIS A 38 -28.90 -25.48 -8.87
CA HIS A 38 -27.73 -26.24 -9.33
C HIS A 38 -27.48 -27.47 -8.46
N LYS A 39 -28.33 -28.49 -8.60
CA LYS A 39 -28.28 -29.71 -7.77
C LYS A 39 -26.98 -30.50 -7.90
N GLU A 40 -26.19 -30.30 -8.94
CA GLU A 40 -24.88 -30.98 -9.12
C GLU A 40 -23.70 -30.22 -8.49
N LEU A 41 -23.93 -29.05 -7.90
CA LEU A 41 -22.88 -28.18 -7.34
C LEU A 41 -22.25 -28.81 -6.08
N ARG A 42 -20.92 -28.92 -6.10
CA ARG A 42 -20.12 -29.59 -5.05
C ARG A 42 -19.13 -28.67 -4.37
N ASP A 43 -18.53 -27.73 -5.09
CA ASP A 43 -17.52 -26.84 -4.53
C ASP A 43 -17.79 -25.40 -4.93
N VAL A 44 -17.87 -24.50 -3.96
CA VAL A 44 -17.99 -23.06 -4.17
C VAL A 44 -16.89 -22.36 -3.37
N ASN A 45 -16.05 -21.60 -4.06
CA ASN A 45 -14.94 -20.88 -3.43
C ASN A 45 -15.21 -19.38 -3.47
N LEU A 46 -15.38 -18.77 -2.29
CA LEU A 46 -15.74 -17.37 -2.06
C LEU A 46 -14.65 -16.66 -1.23
N MET A 47 -13.41 -17.14 -1.26
CA MET A 47 -12.27 -16.50 -0.60
C MET A 47 -12.08 -15.06 -1.11
N GLY A 48 -11.82 -14.08 -0.24
CA GLY A 48 -11.67 -12.68 -0.66
C GLY A 48 -12.89 -12.04 -1.35
N VAL A 49 -14.11 -12.54 -1.10
CA VAL A 49 -15.37 -11.96 -1.61
C VAL A 49 -16.09 -11.22 -0.48
N THR A 50 -16.35 -9.93 -0.70
CA THR A 50 -17.02 -9.05 0.27
C THR A 50 -18.54 -9.16 0.13
N ILE A 51 -19.13 -10.29 0.50
CA ILE A 51 -20.58 -10.52 0.29
C ILE A 51 -21.39 -9.51 1.12
N GLY A 52 -21.99 -8.53 0.44
CA GLY A 52 -22.74 -7.41 1.01
C GLY A 52 -24.10 -7.78 1.61
N GLY A 53 -24.14 -8.71 2.56
CA GLY A 53 -25.29 -8.89 3.46
C GLY A 53 -26.24 -10.07 3.16
N GLN A 54 -25.79 -11.16 2.53
CA GLN A 54 -26.68 -12.30 2.20
C GLN A 54 -26.15 -13.68 2.66
N PRO A 55 -26.12 -13.99 3.97
CA PRO A 55 -25.78 -15.33 4.47
C PRO A 55 -26.82 -16.38 4.03
N GLN A 56 -28.09 -15.99 3.83
CA GLN A 56 -29.16 -16.89 3.39
C GLN A 56 -28.85 -17.55 2.04
N ARG A 57 -28.31 -16.82 1.06
CA ARG A 57 -27.93 -17.39 -0.24
C ARG A 57 -26.88 -18.49 -0.11
N ILE A 58 -25.98 -18.37 0.86
CA ILE A 58 -24.98 -19.39 1.17
C ILE A 58 -25.64 -20.58 1.86
N LEU A 59 -26.52 -20.31 2.84
CA LEU A 59 -27.22 -21.36 3.60
C LEU A 59 -28.22 -22.16 2.73
N ASP A 60 -28.77 -21.56 1.67
CA ASP A 60 -29.71 -22.16 0.73
C ASP A 60 -29.04 -23.01 -0.36
N LEU A 61 -27.71 -23.06 -0.38
CA LEU A 61 -26.98 -23.92 -1.31
C LEU A 61 -27.29 -25.41 -1.05
N PRO A 62 -27.15 -26.26 -2.08
CA PRO A 62 -27.38 -27.69 -1.92
C PRO A 62 -26.48 -28.30 -0.83
N LYS A 63 -27.03 -29.21 -0.02
CA LYS A 63 -26.31 -29.89 1.07
C LYS A 63 -25.01 -30.60 0.67
N GLN A 64 -24.90 -31.04 -0.58
CA GLN A 64 -23.71 -31.70 -1.11
C GLN A 64 -22.57 -30.72 -1.44
N CYS A 65 -22.83 -29.41 -1.35
CA CYS A 65 -21.86 -28.38 -1.63
C CYS A 65 -20.95 -28.13 -0.42
N SER A 66 -19.66 -27.92 -0.71
CA SER A 66 -18.64 -27.41 0.19
C SER A 66 -18.36 -25.96 -0.18
N VAL A 67 -18.58 -25.04 0.75
CA VAL A 67 -18.32 -23.61 0.56
C VAL A 67 -17.06 -23.23 1.32
N MET A 68 -16.13 -22.56 0.66
CA MET A 68 -14.93 -22.03 1.30
C MET A 68 -15.01 -20.51 1.40
N LEU A 69 -14.92 -20.00 2.63
CA LEU A 69 -14.94 -18.58 2.97
C LEU A 69 -13.65 -18.18 3.69
N GLU A 70 -13.29 -16.91 3.58
CA GLU A 70 -12.20 -16.34 4.36
C GLU A 70 -12.75 -15.62 5.59
N ALA A 71 -12.23 -15.96 6.77
CA ALA A 71 -12.78 -15.46 8.03
C ALA A 71 -12.65 -13.92 8.19
N SER A 72 -11.63 -13.31 7.57
CA SER A 72 -11.38 -11.86 7.56
C SER A 72 -12.38 -11.06 6.72
N TYR A 73 -13.03 -11.68 5.72
CA TYR A 73 -13.97 -11.02 4.79
C TYR A 73 -15.44 -11.25 5.16
N VAL A 74 -15.71 -12.10 6.15
CA VAL A 74 -17.06 -12.28 6.69
C VAL A 74 -17.22 -11.35 7.89
N ILE A 75 -18.03 -10.29 7.73
CA ILE A 75 -18.35 -9.41 8.85
C ILE A 75 -18.88 -10.22 10.04
N HIS A 76 -18.45 -9.89 11.27
CA HIS A 76 -18.62 -10.73 12.47
C HIS A 76 -20.07 -11.20 12.71
N GLU A 77 -21.06 -10.33 12.49
CA GLU A 77 -22.49 -10.69 12.62
C GLU A 77 -22.89 -11.85 11.70
N ARG A 78 -22.36 -11.89 10.47
CA ARG A 78 -22.65 -12.95 9.50
C ARG A 78 -21.87 -14.23 9.79
N TYR A 79 -20.68 -14.11 10.35
CA TYR A 79 -19.92 -15.27 10.82
C TYR A 79 -20.65 -15.99 11.97
N VAL A 80 -21.20 -15.21 12.92
CA VAL A 80 -22.04 -15.75 14.00
C VAL A 80 -23.32 -16.36 13.46
N GLU A 81 -24.06 -15.68 12.59
CA GLU A 81 -25.28 -16.23 11.97
C GLU A 81 -25.04 -17.54 11.21
N LEU A 82 -23.94 -17.64 10.45
CA LEU A 82 -23.56 -18.88 9.75
C LEU A 82 -23.20 -20.00 10.73
N ASN A 83 -22.43 -19.69 11.78
CA ASN A 83 -22.07 -20.68 12.79
C ASN A 83 -23.24 -21.14 13.64
N GLU A 84 -24.14 -20.23 14.03
CA GLU A 84 -25.39 -20.56 14.72
C GLU A 84 -26.28 -21.42 13.84
N ALA A 85 -26.46 -21.06 12.56
CA ALA A 85 -27.25 -21.84 11.61
C ALA A 85 -26.70 -23.26 11.42
N MET A 86 -25.37 -23.41 11.35
CA MET A 86 -24.71 -24.73 11.28
C MET A 86 -24.81 -25.52 12.60
N GLY A 87 -24.90 -24.82 13.74
CA GLY A 87 -25.06 -25.42 15.06
C GLY A 87 -26.47 -25.93 15.37
N ILE A 88 -27.48 -25.54 14.58
CA ILE A 88 -28.87 -26.01 14.74
C ILE A 88 -28.97 -27.49 14.38
N THR A 89 -29.48 -28.30 15.32
CA THR A 89 -29.81 -29.71 15.07
C THR A 89 -30.83 -29.83 13.94
N GLY A 90 -30.39 -30.34 12.78
CA GLY A 90 -31.24 -30.48 11.59
C GLY A 90 -30.90 -29.55 10.42
N TYR A 91 -29.77 -28.83 10.48
CA TYR A 91 -29.25 -28.08 9.33
C TYR A 91 -29.13 -28.95 8.06
N ARG A 92 -29.69 -28.46 6.94
CA ARG A 92 -29.72 -29.15 5.63
C ARG A 92 -29.02 -28.36 4.51
N GLY A 93 -28.27 -27.32 4.85
CA GLY A 93 -27.49 -26.52 3.91
C GLY A 93 -26.09 -27.10 3.63
N PRO A 94 -25.21 -26.35 2.93
CA PRO A 94 -23.88 -26.83 2.55
C PRO A 94 -22.91 -26.96 3.73
N ALA A 95 -21.81 -27.69 3.54
CA ALA A 95 -20.69 -27.66 4.47
C ALA A 95 -19.88 -26.37 4.27
N ILE A 96 -19.85 -25.48 5.26
CA ILE A 96 -19.09 -24.22 5.19
C ILE A 96 -17.76 -24.38 5.93
N ARG A 97 -16.65 -24.09 5.25
CA ARG A 97 -15.30 -24.08 5.82
C ARG A 97 -14.75 -22.67 5.78
N PHE A 98 -14.22 -22.23 6.92
CA PHE A 98 -13.50 -20.97 7.03
C PHE A 98 -11.99 -21.23 6.94
N ARG A 99 -11.30 -20.49 6.08
CA ARG A 99 -9.84 -20.41 6.07
C ARG A 99 -9.41 -19.20 6.90
N GLY A 100 -8.44 -19.42 7.79
CA GLY A 100 -8.05 -18.46 8.83
C GLY A 100 -8.85 -18.66 10.12
N SER A 101 -8.28 -18.24 11.25
CA SER A 101 -8.99 -18.19 12.54
C SER A 101 -9.30 -16.73 12.84
N LEU A 102 -10.57 -16.41 13.10
CA LEU A 102 -10.83 -15.36 14.09
C LEU A 102 -10.21 -15.93 15.37
N GLY A 103 -9.12 -15.36 15.87
CA GLY A 103 -8.37 -15.90 17.01
C GLY A 103 -9.33 -16.36 18.11
N GLY A 104 -9.16 -17.60 18.58
CA GLY A 104 -10.13 -18.25 19.46
C GLY A 104 -10.55 -17.38 20.65
N GLY A 105 -11.86 -17.32 20.89
CA GLY A 105 -12.43 -17.03 22.21
C GLY A 105 -12.49 -15.57 22.68
N ARG A 106 -12.48 -14.57 21.80
CA ARG A 106 -12.87 -13.20 22.18
C ARG A 106 -13.93 -12.65 21.24
N THR A 107 -15.09 -12.35 21.80
CA THR A 107 -16.13 -11.51 21.21
C THR A 107 -15.49 -10.21 20.73
N PHE A 108 -15.29 -10.04 19.41
CA PHE A 108 -14.89 -8.76 18.85
C PHE A 108 -16.10 -7.82 18.94
N SER A 109 -16.16 -7.01 20.00
CA SER A 109 -16.97 -5.80 19.96
C SER A 109 -16.29 -4.86 18.97
N LEU A 110 -16.73 -4.90 17.70
CA LEU A 110 -16.26 -3.96 16.69
C LEU A 110 -16.60 -2.55 17.16
N ARG A 111 -15.58 -1.84 17.65
CA ARG A 111 -15.69 -0.42 17.93
C ARG A 111 -15.89 0.28 16.58
N THR A 112 -16.91 1.14 16.52
CA THR A 112 -17.04 2.10 15.41
C THR A 112 -15.74 2.89 15.27
N LEU A 113 -15.40 3.35 14.07
CA LEU A 113 -14.19 4.17 13.87
C LEU A 113 -14.14 5.33 14.87
N THR A 114 -15.28 6.00 15.08
CA THR A 114 -15.42 7.07 16.07
C THR A 114 -15.02 6.63 17.48
N ASN A 115 -15.51 5.48 17.95
CA ASN A 115 -15.19 4.95 19.28
C ASN A 115 -13.74 4.48 19.39
N GLU A 116 -13.21 3.91 18.31
CA GLU A 116 -11.85 3.43 18.24
C GLU A 116 -10.87 4.60 18.31
N VAL A 117 -11.08 5.64 17.49
CA VAL A 117 -10.30 6.88 17.51
C VAL A 117 -10.32 7.52 18.90
N LYS A 118 -11.48 7.59 19.56
CA LYS A 118 -11.60 8.17 20.91
C LYS A 118 -10.75 7.44 21.94
N SER A 119 -10.50 6.14 21.73
CA SER A 119 -9.64 5.34 22.62
C SER A 119 -8.14 5.62 22.42
N TRP A 120 -7.74 6.07 21.22
CA TRP A 120 -6.36 6.49 20.90
C TRP A 120 -6.12 7.97 21.18
N MET A 121 -7.10 8.81 20.89
CA MET A 121 -7.07 10.26 20.99
C MET A 121 -8.33 10.74 21.74
N PRO A 122 -8.29 10.84 23.08
CA PRO A 122 -9.45 11.27 23.87
C PRO A 122 -9.98 12.67 23.52
N ALA A 123 -9.13 13.53 22.97
CA ALA A 123 -9.46 14.88 22.52
C ALA A 123 -10.03 14.94 21.08
N ALA A 124 -10.33 13.80 20.46
CA ALA A 124 -10.84 13.75 19.10
C ALA A 124 -12.22 14.42 18.96
N ASP A 125 -12.44 15.09 17.84
CA ASP A 125 -13.75 15.66 17.49
C ASP A 125 -14.68 14.54 17.04
N GLU A 126 -15.55 14.13 17.95
CA GLU A 126 -16.50 13.03 17.72
C GLU A 126 -17.45 13.33 16.54
N SER A 127 -17.77 14.59 16.27
CA SER A 127 -18.65 14.97 15.16
C SER A 127 -17.95 14.83 13.80
N ALA A 128 -16.67 15.21 13.73
CA ALA A 128 -15.84 15.01 12.56
C ALA A 128 -15.68 13.51 12.26
N TRP A 129 -15.35 12.70 13.27
CA TRP A 129 -15.14 11.26 13.07
C TRP A 129 -16.40 10.48 12.74
N ARG A 130 -17.60 10.93 13.17
CA ARG A 130 -18.88 10.37 12.70
C ARG A 130 -19.11 10.59 11.20
N THR A 131 -18.57 11.67 10.65
CA THR A 131 -18.63 11.96 9.22
C THR A 131 -17.60 11.13 8.47
N ILE A 132 -16.35 11.13 8.95
CA ILE A 132 -15.24 10.36 8.39
C ILE A 132 -15.53 8.85 8.38
N GLN A 133 -16.24 8.34 9.39
CA GLN A 133 -16.64 6.93 9.47
C GLN A 133 -17.48 6.45 8.26
N LYS A 134 -18.09 7.37 7.50
CA LYS A 134 -18.86 7.05 6.30
C LYS A 134 -18.00 7.00 5.03
N GLU A 135 -16.73 7.41 5.10
CA GLU A 135 -15.81 7.36 3.97
C GLU A 135 -15.49 5.89 3.60
N PRO A 136 -15.14 5.59 2.33
CA PRO A 136 -14.72 4.26 1.91
C PRO A 136 -13.58 3.73 2.78
N ASN A 137 -13.54 2.42 3.04
CA ASN A 137 -12.48 1.75 3.81
C ASN A 137 -12.31 2.21 5.28
N ALA A 138 -13.14 3.13 5.79
CA ALA A 138 -13.08 3.62 7.17
C ALA A 138 -13.26 2.49 8.23
N HIS A 139 -14.05 1.47 7.91
CA HIS A 139 -14.25 0.30 8.77
C HIS A 139 -13.00 -0.59 8.84
N LEU A 140 -12.29 -0.77 7.72
CA LEU A 140 -11.00 -1.47 7.66
C LEU A 140 -9.92 -0.71 8.42
N PHE A 141 -9.92 0.62 8.30
CA PHE A 141 -9.04 1.46 9.11
C PHE A 141 -9.33 1.33 10.62
N SER A 142 -10.60 1.23 11.03
CA SER A 142 -10.96 0.95 12.43
C SER A 142 -10.42 -0.40 12.91
N GLN A 143 -10.50 -1.43 12.08
CA GLN A 143 -9.93 -2.74 12.38
C GLN A 143 -8.40 -2.70 12.47
N TYR A 144 -7.75 -2.02 11.54
CA TYR A 144 -6.32 -1.77 11.56
C TYR A 144 -5.88 -1.09 12.88
N LEU A 145 -6.58 -0.03 13.30
CA LEU A 145 -6.31 0.64 14.59
C LEU A 145 -6.46 -0.33 15.77
N GLN A 146 -7.41 -1.26 15.73
CA GLN A 146 -7.52 -2.30 16.76
C GLN A 146 -6.29 -3.21 16.76
N ASN A 147 -5.87 -3.66 15.57
CA ASN A 147 -4.79 -4.61 15.41
C ASN A 147 -3.40 -4.03 15.73
N ILE A 148 -3.19 -2.70 15.68
CA ILE A 148 -1.94 -2.07 16.15
C ILE A 148 -1.60 -2.52 17.57
N ARG A 149 -2.60 -2.78 18.42
CA ARG A 149 -2.39 -3.22 19.81
C ARG A 149 -1.76 -4.59 19.94
N GLU A 150 -1.78 -5.38 18.87
CA GLU A 150 -1.20 -6.72 18.86
C GLU A 150 0.27 -6.74 18.46
N THR A 151 0.82 -5.63 17.93
CA THR A 151 2.23 -5.49 17.53
C THR A 151 3.20 -5.48 18.72
N ALA A 152 4.49 -5.86 18.53
CA ALA A 152 5.53 -5.68 19.56
C ALA A 152 5.59 -4.25 20.03
N ASP A 153 5.60 -3.32 19.07
CA ASP A 153 5.89 -1.93 19.37
C ASP A 153 4.85 -1.38 20.33
N TYR A 154 3.58 -1.75 20.15
CA TYR A 154 2.56 -1.39 21.11
C TYR A 154 2.73 -2.11 22.45
N LYS A 155 2.99 -3.42 22.44
CA LYS A 155 3.15 -4.22 23.68
C LYS A 155 4.35 -3.79 24.53
N ASN A 156 5.44 -3.37 23.90
CA ASN A 156 6.68 -2.96 24.56
C ASN A 156 6.77 -1.44 24.82
N TRP A 157 6.14 -0.62 23.98
CA TRP A 157 6.29 0.85 23.98
C TRP A 157 4.95 1.58 23.88
N GLN A 158 3.96 1.10 24.62
CA GLN A 158 2.57 1.58 24.56
C GLN A 158 2.40 3.11 24.61
N PRO A 159 3.08 3.88 25.49
CA PRO A 159 2.93 5.34 25.52
C PRO A 159 3.42 6.04 24.25
N VAL A 160 4.52 5.55 23.67
CA VAL A 160 5.11 6.08 22.44
C VAL A 160 4.20 5.77 21.26
N MET A 161 3.73 4.52 21.16
CA MET A 161 2.82 4.12 20.09
C MET A 161 1.46 4.81 20.17
N THR A 162 0.92 5.00 21.37
CA THR A 162 -0.33 5.74 21.56
C THR A 162 -0.17 7.18 21.08
N SER A 163 0.94 7.84 21.43
CA SER A 163 1.23 9.21 21.01
C SER A 163 1.45 9.31 19.50
N ARG A 164 2.12 8.33 18.88
CA ARG A 164 2.34 8.24 17.43
C ARG A 164 1.01 8.09 16.68
N VAL A 165 0.17 7.14 17.07
CA VAL A 165 -1.16 6.93 16.46
C VAL A 165 -2.05 8.15 16.68
N ALA A 166 -2.08 8.73 17.88
CA ALA A 166 -2.86 9.94 18.14
C ALA A 166 -2.41 11.13 17.28
N ALA A 167 -1.11 11.29 17.03
CA ALA A 167 -0.59 12.34 16.16
C ALA A 167 -1.02 12.15 14.70
N LEU A 168 -1.02 10.90 14.19
CA LEU A 168 -1.57 10.59 12.87
C LEU A 168 -3.07 10.93 12.81
N LEU A 169 -3.85 10.45 13.77
CA LEU A 169 -5.30 10.71 13.84
C LEU A 169 -5.62 12.22 13.91
N ALA A 170 -4.85 13.00 14.66
CA ALA A 170 -5.02 14.45 14.73
C ALA A 170 -4.83 15.13 13.36
N LYS A 171 -3.96 14.60 12.50
CA LYS A 171 -3.79 15.09 11.13
C LYS A 171 -4.94 14.63 10.23
N LEU A 172 -5.32 13.35 10.31
CA LEU A 172 -6.41 12.78 9.52
C LEU A 172 -7.75 13.47 9.77
N GLN A 173 -8.02 13.87 11.02
CA GLN A 173 -9.26 14.57 11.40
C GLN A 173 -9.44 15.91 10.66
N ARG A 174 -8.36 16.54 10.18
CA ARG A 174 -8.45 17.86 9.55
C ARG A 174 -9.23 17.80 8.23
N PRO A 175 -10.21 18.69 7.99
CA PRO A 175 -11.03 18.66 6.78
C PRO A 175 -10.21 18.72 5.48
N GLU A 176 -9.14 19.51 5.45
CA GLU A 176 -8.25 19.67 4.30
C GLU A 176 -7.45 18.41 3.94
N ASN A 177 -7.37 17.42 4.84
CA ASN A 177 -6.59 16.20 4.67
C ASN A 177 -7.42 15.02 4.15
N GLN A 178 -8.47 15.27 3.36
CA GLN A 178 -9.32 14.21 2.80
C GLN A 178 -8.54 13.21 1.94
N ALA A 179 -7.66 13.68 1.04
CA ALA A 179 -6.86 12.79 0.20
C ALA A 179 -5.88 11.93 1.03
N LEU A 180 -5.24 12.54 2.03
CA LEU A 180 -4.38 11.80 2.98
C LEU A 180 -5.19 10.76 3.76
N ARG A 181 -6.43 11.06 4.18
CA ARG A 181 -7.31 10.08 4.84
C ARG A 181 -7.62 8.91 3.92
N GLU A 182 -8.04 9.18 2.69
CA GLU A 182 -8.38 8.17 1.70
C GLU A 182 -7.21 7.20 1.47
N GLU A 183 -6.01 7.73 1.23
CA GLU A 183 -4.82 6.90 1.01
C GLU A 183 -4.42 6.12 2.27
N CYS A 184 -4.48 6.72 3.47
CA CYS A 184 -4.26 5.99 4.72
C CYS A 184 -5.29 4.86 4.93
N PHE A 185 -6.56 5.08 4.56
CA PHE A 185 -7.58 4.04 4.64
C PHE A 185 -7.33 2.92 3.63
N ASN A 186 -6.81 3.26 2.44
CA ASN A 186 -6.40 2.28 1.44
C ASN A 186 -5.18 1.48 1.89
N ILE A 187 -4.17 2.10 2.52
CA ILE A 187 -3.03 1.37 3.11
C ILE A 187 -3.53 0.34 4.14
N ALA A 188 -4.54 0.68 4.94
CA ALA A 188 -5.11 -0.25 5.92
C ALA A 188 -5.80 -1.48 5.27
N VAL A 189 -6.32 -1.37 4.04
CA VAL A 189 -6.93 -2.50 3.32
C VAL A 189 -5.94 -3.66 3.19
N PHE A 190 -4.70 -3.38 2.77
CA PHE A 190 -3.67 -4.39 2.52
C PHE A 190 -3.17 -5.10 3.80
N THR A 191 -3.48 -4.55 4.98
CA THR A 191 -3.18 -5.20 6.27
C THR A 191 -4.22 -6.24 6.69
N ALA A 192 -5.39 -6.27 6.03
CA ALA A 192 -6.40 -7.29 6.28
C ALA A 192 -6.04 -8.65 5.63
N GLU A 193 -5.18 -8.61 4.61
CA GLU A 193 -4.72 -9.77 3.80
C GLU A 193 -3.40 -10.39 4.31
N THR A 194 -2.67 -9.68 5.16
CA THR A 194 -1.32 -10.06 5.60
C THR A 194 -1.30 -10.44 7.09
N CYS A 195 -0.39 -11.34 7.46
CA CYS A 195 -0.13 -11.73 8.86
C CYS A 195 0.09 -10.47 9.73
N GLY A 196 -0.08 -10.59 11.05
CA GLY A 196 -0.13 -9.47 12.01
C GLY A 196 1.03 -8.45 12.01
N ASP A 197 2.09 -8.69 11.25
CA ASP A 197 3.27 -7.83 11.14
C ASP A 197 3.16 -6.77 10.02
N GLY A 198 2.31 -6.98 9.00
CA GLY A 198 1.99 -5.96 7.98
C GLY A 198 1.41 -4.66 8.56
N ILE A 199 0.88 -4.72 9.79
CA ILE A 199 0.33 -3.57 10.53
C ILE A 199 1.42 -2.57 10.93
N ALA A 200 2.62 -3.03 11.30
CA ALA A 200 3.71 -2.14 11.72
C ALA A 200 4.29 -1.36 10.53
N THR A 201 4.47 -2.05 9.40
CA THR A 201 4.89 -1.44 8.13
C THR A 201 3.85 -0.45 7.62
N ALA A 202 2.56 -0.79 7.70
CA ALA A 202 1.49 0.13 7.33
C ALA A 202 1.50 1.42 8.15
N LEU A 203 1.81 1.38 9.45
CA LEU A 203 1.91 2.60 10.25
C LEU A 203 3.08 3.48 9.81
N LEU A 204 4.21 2.86 9.45
CA LEU A 204 5.35 3.57 8.90
C LEU A 204 5.02 4.21 7.54
N ASP A 205 4.39 3.46 6.63
CA ASP A 205 3.96 3.97 5.33
C ASP A 205 2.96 5.14 5.49
N MET A 206 1.99 5.06 6.43
CA MET A 206 1.07 6.16 6.73
C MET A 206 1.76 7.40 7.31
N ASP A 207 2.77 7.23 8.17
CA ASP A 207 3.55 8.35 8.70
C ASP A 207 4.34 9.06 7.59
N LEU A 208 4.97 8.29 6.70
CA LEU A 208 5.73 8.83 5.57
C LEU A 208 4.82 9.53 4.58
N LEU A 209 3.65 8.96 4.31
CA LEU A 209 2.63 9.60 3.50
C LEU A 209 2.20 10.94 4.11
N SER A 210 1.96 10.96 5.42
CA SER A 210 1.64 12.18 6.14
C SER A 210 2.75 13.23 6.06
N ILE A 211 4.02 12.81 6.18
CA ILE A 211 5.18 13.70 6.00
C ILE A 211 5.23 14.22 4.56
N SER A 212 4.96 13.38 3.56
CA SER A 212 4.96 13.77 2.15
C SER A 212 3.94 14.87 1.86
N TYR A 213 2.67 14.66 2.26
CA TYR A 213 1.60 15.66 2.11
C TYR A 213 1.93 16.98 2.82
N GLN A 214 2.40 16.92 4.06
CA GLN A 214 2.78 18.12 4.80
C GLN A 214 3.95 18.85 4.15
N THR A 215 4.96 18.10 3.70
CA THR A 215 6.17 18.66 3.07
C THR A 215 5.84 19.34 1.75
N GLN A 216 4.92 18.75 0.97
CA GLN A 216 4.40 19.37 -0.25
C GLN A 216 3.71 20.71 0.05
N ALA A 217 2.72 20.69 0.95
CA ALA A 217 1.97 21.90 1.31
C ALA A 217 2.89 22.98 1.91
N ASP A 218 3.84 22.59 2.75
CA ASP A 218 4.84 23.50 3.33
C ASP A 218 5.74 24.14 2.26
N ALA A 219 6.13 23.37 1.24
CA ALA A 219 6.95 23.86 0.13
C ALA A 219 6.17 24.82 -0.76
N GLU A 220 4.92 24.51 -1.08
CA GLU A 220 4.04 25.39 -1.86
C GLU A 220 3.77 26.71 -1.14
N ASN A 221 3.64 26.68 0.18
CA ASN A 221 3.45 27.87 1.02
C ASN A 221 4.77 28.60 1.37
N GLY A 222 5.90 28.19 0.78
CA GLY A 222 7.17 28.89 0.91
C GLY A 222 7.88 28.73 2.26
N LYS A 223 7.47 27.76 3.11
CA LYS A 223 8.09 27.49 4.43
C LYS A 223 9.60 27.23 4.32
N TYR A 224 10.03 26.66 3.21
CA TYR A 224 11.43 26.27 2.97
C TYR A 224 12.27 27.33 2.24
N ASN A 225 11.71 28.50 1.90
CA ASN A 225 12.42 29.54 1.13
C ASN A 225 13.70 30.04 1.81
N HIS A 226 13.70 30.08 3.14
CA HIS A 226 14.85 30.48 3.96
C HIS A 226 15.48 29.32 4.74
N ASN A 227 14.99 28.09 4.52
CA ASN A 227 15.47 26.90 5.22
C ASN A 227 15.38 25.66 4.31
N SER A 228 15.90 25.79 3.09
CA SER A 228 15.97 24.72 2.10
C SER A 228 16.80 23.53 2.58
N SER A 229 17.71 23.73 3.55
CA SER A 229 18.42 22.63 4.21
C SER A 229 17.48 21.63 4.89
N ASN A 230 16.38 22.08 5.50
CA ASN A 230 15.41 21.18 6.12
C ASN A 230 14.64 20.37 5.07
N LEU A 231 14.28 20.98 3.94
CA LEU A 231 13.62 20.24 2.85
C LEU A 231 14.55 19.20 2.24
N LEU A 232 15.82 19.56 2.00
CA LEU A 232 16.82 18.64 1.47
C LEU A 232 17.11 17.49 2.44
N ALA A 233 17.11 17.75 3.75
CA ALA A 233 17.22 16.72 4.77
C ALA A 233 16.02 15.76 4.74
N LEU A 234 14.79 16.27 4.67
CA LEU A 234 13.57 15.46 4.52
C LEU A 234 13.61 14.61 3.25
N GLY A 235 13.99 15.23 2.12
CA GLY A 235 14.14 14.51 0.86
C GLY A 235 15.17 13.39 0.96
N LYS A 236 16.30 13.62 1.65
CA LYS A 236 17.34 12.60 1.86
C LYS A 236 16.78 11.43 2.67
N GLY A 237 16.02 11.72 3.72
CA GLY A 237 15.31 10.69 4.48
C GLY A 237 14.35 9.86 3.63
N MET A 238 13.54 10.52 2.79
CA MET A 238 12.60 9.83 1.89
C MET A 238 13.31 8.96 0.85
N TYR A 239 14.36 9.48 0.21
CA TYR A 239 15.13 8.73 -0.79
C TYR A 239 15.83 7.51 -0.17
N LEU A 240 16.43 7.66 1.00
CA LEU A 240 17.05 6.53 1.71
C LEU A 240 16.01 5.50 2.13
N TYR A 241 14.82 5.94 2.54
CA TYR A 241 13.70 5.05 2.84
C TYR A 241 13.30 4.21 1.63
N GLU A 242 13.05 4.84 0.48
CA GLU A 242 12.69 4.14 -0.76
C GLU A 242 13.80 3.17 -1.21
N SER A 243 15.06 3.60 -1.08
CA SER A 243 16.22 2.77 -1.42
C SER A 243 16.32 1.53 -0.54
N LEU A 244 16.09 1.66 0.77
CA LEU A 244 16.05 0.52 1.68
C LEU A 244 14.85 -0.39 1.45
N LYS A 245 13.67 0.18 1.15
CA LYS A 245 12.48 -0.61 0.79
C LYS A 245 12.79 -1.52 -0.39
N LYS A 246 13.49 -1.00 -1.40
CA LYS A 246 13.95 -1.79 -2.55
C LYS A 246 14.99 -2.85 -2.16
N ILE A 247 15.99 -2.51 -1.36
CA ILE A 247 16.99 -3.49 -0.88
C ILE A 247 16.32 -4.64 -0.12
N ALA A 248 15.33 -4.32 0.74
CA ALA A 248 14.56 -5.33 1.45
C ALA A 248 13.75 -6.21 0.49
N GLN A 249 13.09 -5.63 -0.51
CA GLN A 249 12.36 -6.38 -1.54
C GLN A 249 13.27 -7.31 -2.34
N ASP A 250 14.44 -6.82 -2.78
CA ASP A 250 15.43 -7.61 -3.51
C ASP A 250 15.93 -8.78 -2.65
N LYS A 251 16.13 -8.57 -1.34
CA LYS A 251 16.48 -9.63 -0.38
C LYS A 251 15.37 -10.64 -0.18
N THR A 252 14.12 -10.19 -0.02
CA THR A 252 12.95 -11.08 0.11
C THR A 252 12.85 -11.96 -1.13
N GLN A 253 12.93 -11.39 -2.33
CA GLN A 253 12.88 -12.14 -3.59
C GLN A 253 14.00 -13.17 -3.70
N ALA A 254 15.24 -12.79 -3.35
CA ALA A 254 16.37 -13.73 -3.39
C ALA A 254 16.17 -14.93 -2.44
N LEU A 255 15.59 -14.70 -1.25
CA LEU A 255 15.29 -15.77 -0.30
C LEU A 255 14.10 -16.63 -0.76
N GLU A 256 13.10 -16.03 -1.42
CA GLU A 256 11.96 -16.76 -2.00
C GLU A 256 12.40 -17.68 -3.15
N ASP A 257 13.34 -17.22 -3.99
CA ASP A 257 13.94 -18.01 -5.07
C ASP A 257 14.69 -19.24 -4.52
N GLU A 258 15.21 -19.14 -3.29
CA GLU A 258 15.80 -20.25 -2.53
C GLU A 258 14.75 -21.15 -1.83
N GLN A 259 13.45 -20.93 -2.10
CA GLN A 259 12.31 -21.66 -1.51
C GLN A 259 12.23 -21.57 0.01
N GLN A 260 12.74 -20.49 0.59
CA GLN A 260 12.62 -20.26 2.02
C GLN A 260 11.25 -19.64 2.35
N THR A 261 10.67 -20.01 3.50
CA THR A 261 9.50 -19.31 4.05
C THR A 261 9.98 -18.06 4.79
N ILE A 262 9.66 -16.88 4.28
CA ILE A 262 10.12 -15.60 4.81
C ILE A 262 8.92 -14.74 5.18
N ASP A 263 9.10 -13.90 6.20
CA ASP A 263 8.22 -12.77 6.46
C ASP A 263 8.85 -11.51 5.87
N GLU A 264 8.29 -11.01 4.76
CA GLU A 264 8.74 -9.79 4.09
C GLU A 264 8.80 -8.60 5.07
N THR A 265 7.89 -8.55 6.04
CA THR A 265 7.83 -7.48 7.04
C THR A 265 9.07 -7.49 7.93
N GLU A 266 9.50 -8.67 8.39
CA GLU A 266 10.67 -8.81 9.26
C GLU A 266 11.97 -8.48 8.51
N VAL A 267 12.06 -8.80 7.22
CA VAL A 267 13.18 -8.37 6.35
C VAL A 267 13.18 -6.85 6.21
N HIS A 268 12.04 -6.26 5.86
CA HIS A 268 11.89 -4.82 5.69
C HIS A 268 12.28 -4.08 6.98
N TYR A 269 11.59 -4.39 8.08
CA TYR A 269 11.78 -3.73 9.37
C TYR A 269 13.18 -4.00 9.96
N GLY A 270 13.76 -5.16 9.68
CA GLY A 270 15.13 -5.49 10.03
C GLY A 270 16.13 -4.51 9.42
N TYR A 271 16.05 -4.23 8.12
CA TYR A 271 16.90 -3.22 7.49
C TYR A 271 16.64 -1.82 8.07
N PHE A 272 15.37 -1.43 8.26
CA PHE A 272 15.05 -0.12 8.82
C PHE A 272 15.60 0.09 10.23
N LEU A 273 15.63 -0.94 11.07
CA LEU A 273 16.25 -0.86 12.39
C LEU A 273 17.76 -0.67 12.32
N GLN A 274 18.45 -1.38 11.42
CA GLN A 274 19.91 -1.25 11.24
C GLN A 274 20.31 0.17 10.79
N PHE A 275 19.47 0.82 9.98
CA PHE A 275 19.72 2.15 9.42
C PHE A 275 18.81 3.25 10.02
N ASN A 276 18.19 2.99 11.17
CA ASN A 276 17.21 3.87 11.80
C ASN A 276 17.79 5.27 12.08
N ALA A 277 18.99 5.33 12.64
CA ALA A 277 19.65 6.59 13.00
C ALA A 277 19.93 7.52 11.80
N PRO A 278 20.51 7.06 10.66
CA PRO A 278 20.72 7.92 9.51
C PRO A 278 19.43 8.26 8.74
N ILE A 279 18.45 7.34 8.67
CA ILE A 279 17.29 7.51 7.78
C ILE A 279 16.14 8.23 8.48
N LEU A 280 15.77 7.74 9.67
CA LEU A 280 14.56 8.19 10.34
C LEU A 280 14.78 9.46 11.17
N LYS A 281 16.04 9.81 11.48
CA LYS A 281 16.40 11.10 12.07
C LYS A 281 15.91 12.28 11.22
N PHE A 282 16.00 12.18 9.89
CA PHE A 282 15.56 13.25 9.00
C PHE A 282 14.03 13.33 8.90
N LEU A 283 13.36 12.19 9.02
CA LEU A 283 11.91 12.06 8.92
C LEU A 283 11.20 12.32 10.26
N GLY A 284 11.95 12.37 11.36
CA GLY A 284 11.40 12.50 12.71
C GLY A 284 10.66 11.26 13.20
N VAL A 285 10.84 10.12 12.51
CA VAL A 285 10.28 8.82 12.89
C VAL A 285 11.30 8.08 13.77
N ASN A 286 10.84 7.25 14.70
CA ASN A 286 11.74 6.53 15.60
C ASN A 286 11.26 5.10 15.81
N LEU A 287 11.83 4.17 15.07
CA LEU A 287 11.60 2.74 15.28
C LEU A 287 12.43 2.27 16.47
N LYS A 288 11.88 1.39 17.32
CA LYS A 288 12.52 1.03 18.60
C LYS A 288 12.88 -0.44 18.72
N ALA A 289 12.09 -1.33 18.15
CA ALA A 289 12.31 -2.76 18.26
C ALA A 289 11.60 -3.48 17.11
N MET A 290 11.80 -4.80 17.02
CA MET A 290 11.10 -5.70 16.10
C MET A 290 10.71 -6.96 16.88
N LEU A 291 9.60 -7.61 16.52
CA LEU A 291 9.10 -8.81 17.21
C LEU A 291 10.05 -9.99 17.01
N TYR A 292 10.41 -10.26 15.75
CA TYR A 292 11.15 -11.46 15.40
C TYR A 292 12.45 -11.16 14.62
N PRO A 293 13.46 -10.52 15.26
CA PRO A 293 14.76 -10.24 14.64
C PRO A 293 15.41 -11.41 13.90
N ARG A 294 15.21 -12.64 14.38
CA ARG A 294 15.78 -13.85 13.78
C ARG A 294 15.09 -14.25 12.48
N ASP A 295 13.85 -13.84 12.27
CA ASP A 295 13.04 -14.19 11.11
C ASP A 295 13.29 -13.24 9.94
N SER A 296 13.96 -12.11 10.19
CA SER A 296 14.46 -11.20 9.13
C SER A 296 15.54 -11.80 8.24
N ARG A 297 16.28 -12.82 8.71
CA ARG A 297 17.41 -13.46 8.00
C ARG A 297 18.48 -12.47 7.47
N ILE A 298 18.56 -11.27 8.05
CA ILE A 298 19.57 -10.28 7.69
C ILE A 298 20.88 -10.62 8.40
N THR A 299 21.94 -10.77 7.63
CA THR A 299 23.30 -10.99 8.12
C THR A 299 24.10 -9.70 8.21
N GLU A 300 25.26 -9.72 8.88
CA GLU A 300 26.17 -8.58 8.89
C GLU A 300 26.68 -8.21 7.49
N ASP A 301 26.88 -9.21 6.62
CA ASP A 301 27.28 -9.00 5.23
C ASP A 301 26.17 -8.32 4.42
N ASP A 302 24.89 -8.68 4.67
CA ASP A 302 23.74 -8.00 4.06
C ASP A 302 23.68 -6.52 4.44
N VAL A 303 23.93 -6.20 5.72
CA VAL A 303 23.96 -4.81 6.21
C VAL A 303 25.11 -4.04 5.56
N LYS A 304 26.29 -4.66 5.45
CA LYS A 304 27.44 -4.04 4.78
C LYS A 304 27.17 -3.80 3.30
N ALA A 305 26.62 -4.78 2.60
CA ALA A 305 26.25 -4.64 1.18
C ALA A 305 25.22 -3.52 0.98
N ALA A 306 24.22 -3.43 1.85
CA ALA A 306 23.24 -2.33 1.81
C ALA A 306 23.90 -0.96 2.03
N ALA A 307 24.85 -0.85 2.97
CA ALA A 307 25.59 0.39 3.20
C ALA A 307 26.47 0.78 2.00
N ASP A 308 27.15 -0.19 1.39
CA ASP A 308 27.98 0.03 0.19
C ASP A 308 27.14 0.50 -1.00
N VAL A 309 25.95 -0.10 -1.19
CA VAL A 309 24.97 0.31 -2.19
C VAL A 309 24.54 1.76 -1.95
N LEU A 310 24.03 2.06 -0.74
CA LEU A 310 23.52 3.38 -0.39
C LEU A 310 24.58 4.48 -0.48
N THR A 311 25.86 4.19 -0.30
CA THR A 311 26.96 5.18 -0.39
C THR A 311 27.60 5.30 -1.78
N SER A 312 27.28 4.39 -2.71
CA SER A 312 27.89 4.35 -4.03
C SER A 312 27.64 5.62 -4.86
N HIS A 313 28.56 5.96 -5.77
CA HIS A 313 28.40 7.11 -6.69
C HIS A 313 27.12 7.01 -7.54
N ARG A 314 26.71 5.79 -7.91
CA ARG A 314 25.45 5.55 -8.61
C ARG A 314 24.26 6.05 -7.77
N HIS A 315 24.22 5.70 -6.49
CA HIS A 315 23.18 6.17 -5.58
C HIS A 315 23.21 7.70 -5.40
N GLN A 316 24.39 8.34 -5.43
CA GLN A 316 24.48 9.79 -5.39
C GLN A 316 23.86 10.47 -6.63
N ASP A 317 24.05 9.88 -7.82
CA ASP A 317 23.40 10.35 -9.05
C ASP A 317 21.88 10.12 -9.04
N GLU A 318 21.45 8.99 -8.49
CA GLU A 318 20.03 8.67 -8.31
C GLU A 318 19.37 9.60 -7.27
N TRP A 319 20.08 10.03 -6.24
CA TRP A 319 19.61 11.04 -5.29
C TRP A 319 19.31 12.38 -5.97
N ILE A 320 20.21 12.87 -6.84
CA ILE A 320 19.96 14.10 -7.62
C ILE A 320 18.75 13.90 -8.53
N THR A 321 18.63 12.73 -9.14
CA THR A 321 17.49 12.38 -10.00
C THR A 321 16.19 12.38 -9.22
N PHE A 322 16.18 11.79 -8.02
CA PHE A 322 15.05 11.80 -7.09
C PHE A 322 14.62 13.22 -6.78
N LEU A 323 15.54 14.09 -6.34
CA LEU A 323 15.24 15.49 -6.07
C LEU A 323 14.67 16.22 -7.30
N ALA A 324 15.15 15.90 -8.49
CA ALA A 324 14.67 16.52 -9.72
C ALA A 324 13.22 16.16 -10.04
N THR A 325 12.77 14.97 -9.62
CA THR A 325 11.39 14.50 -9.81
C THR A 325 10.50 14.71 -8.59
N TRP A 326 11.08 15.01 -7.43
CA TRP A 326 10.35 15.11 -6.17
C TRP A 326 9.46 16.37 -6.11
N PRO A 327 8.13 16.25 -5.94
CA PRO A 327 7.21 17.39 -6.02
C PRO A 327 7.51 18.55 -5.03
N PRO A 328 7.92 18.31 -3.77
CA PRO A 328 8.28 19.39 -2.87
C PRO A 328 9.50 20.19 -3.34
N MET A 329 10.46 19.53 -3.99
CA MET A 329 11.60 20.22 -4.58
C MET A 329 11.18 21.06 -5.78
N HIS A 330 10.26 20.57 -6.60
CA HIS A 330 9.65 21.33 -7.67
C HIS A 330 8.97 22.60 -7.14
N ALA A 331 8.17 22.49 -6.08
CA ALA A 331 7.50 23.63 -5.45
C ALA A 331 8.53 24.65 -4.90
N LEU A 332 9.57 24.19 -4.21
CA LEU A 332 10.65 25.07 -3.74
C LEU A 332 11.33 25.82 -4.90
N LEU A 333 11.65 25.14 -5.99
CA LEU A 333 12.30 25.78 -7.14
C LEU A 333 11.43 26.90 -7.73
N ILE A 334 10.10 26.72 -7.80
CA ILE A 334 9.18 27.80 -8.19
C ILE A 334 9.28 28.97 -7.22
N GLN A 335 9.21 28.71 -5.92
CA GLN A 335 9.27 29.75 -4.87
C GLN A 335 10.61 30.52 -4.89
N LEU A 336 11.71 29.86 -5.26
CA LEU A 336 13.03 30.47 -5.41
C LEU A 336 13.22 31.21 -6.75
N GLY A 337 12.18 31.30 -7.59
CA GLY A 337 12.21 32.04 -8.86
C GLY A 337 12.74 31.24 -10.05
N HIS A 338 12.89 29.92 -9.94
CA HIS A 338 13.32 29.03 -11.03
C HIS A 338 12.17 28.49 -11.88
N LYS A 339 11.04 29.22 -11.95
CA LYS A 339 9.87 28.84 -12.73
C LYS A 339 10.18 28.60 -14.21
N ASN A 340 11.12 29.37 -14.78
CA ASN A 340 11.56 29.19 -16.17
C ASN A 340 12.13 27.79 -16.45
N ILE A 341 12.85 27.18 -15.50
CA ILE A 341 13.37 25.81 -15.62
C ILE A 341 12.21 24.82 -15.62
N ILE A 342 11.22 25.05 -14.75
CA ILE A 342 10.02 24.22 -14.66
C ILE A 342 9.21 24.30 -15.97
N ASP A 343 8.97 25.50 -16.49
CA ASP A 343 8.24 25.70 -17.75
C ASP A 343 8.97 25.01 -18.92
N LYS A 344 10.32 25.06 -18.93
CA LYS A 344 11.15 24.37 -19.93
C LYS A 344 11.01 22.84 -19.83
N VAL A 345 11.01 22.28 -18.61
CA VAL A 345 10.78 20.85 -18.36
C VAL A 345 9.41 20.45 -18.90
N SER A 346 8.35 21.17 -18.50
CA SER A 346 6.98 20.88 -18.95
C SER A 346 6.83 20.94 -20.47
N ALA A 347 7.42 21.95 -21.12
CA ALA A 347 7.40 22.07 -22.57
C ALA A 347 8.18 20.95 -23.29
N ARG A 348 9.24 20.42 -22.67
CA ARG A 348 10.01 19.30 -23.23
C ARG A 348 9.28 17.98 -23.02
N ILE A 349 8.67 17.75 -21.86
CA ILE A 349 7.82 16.58 -21.59
C ILE A 349 6.63 16.56 -22.58
N ALA A 350 5.93 17.68 -22.78
CA ALA A 350 4.82 17.75 -23.71
C ALA A 350 5.23 17.42 -25.17
N ARG A 351 6.44 17.84 -25.59
CA ARG A 351 6.97 17.48 -26.91
C ARG A 351 7.26 15.98 -27.04
N GLU A 352 7.86 15.36 -26.02
CA GLU A 352 8.11 13.93 -26.03
C GLU A 352 6.82 13.12 -25.94
N GLN A 353 5.83 13.56 -25.16
CA GLN A 353 4.49 12.94 -25.14
C GLN A 353 3.83 12.98 -26.53
N GLY A 354 3.98 14.08 -27.28
CA GLY A 354 3.55 14.15 -28.67
C GLY A 354 4.25 13.15 -29.59
N ARG A 355 5.56 12.92 -29.39
CA ARG A 355 6.33 11.90 -30.13
C ARG A 355 5.89 10.48 -29.76
N ILE A 356 5.69 10.20 -28.47
CA ILE A 356 5.18 8.91 -27.98
C ILE A 356 3.84 8.59 -28.63
N CYS A 357 2.90 9.54 -28.68
CA CYS A 357 1.62 9.35 -29.35
C CYS A 357 1.80 9.02 -30.84
N ALA A 358 2.63 9.80 -31.56
CA ALA A 358 2.87 9.58 -32.98
C ALA A 358 3.49 8.20 -33.28
N ASP A 359 4.51 7.80 -32.51
CA ASP A 359 5.18 6.50 -32.70
C ASP A 359 4.25 5.33 -32.30
N THR A 360 3.39 5.53 -31.30
CA THR A 360 2.39 4.54 -30.89
C THR A 360 1.31 4.37 -31.95
N ASP A 361 0.86 5.47 -32.56
CA ASP A 361 -0.10 5.44 -33.68
C ASP A 361 0.51 4.75 -34.91
N GLU A 362 1.77 5.04 -35.24
CA GLU A 362 2.49 4.36 -36.33
C GLU A 362 2.60 2.85 -36.05
N LEU A 363 2.99 2.47 -34.83
CA LEU A 363 3.07 1.07 -34.43
C LEU A 363 1.70 0.38 -34.53
N PHE A 364 0.62 1.06 -34.14
CA PHE A 364 -0.74 0.52 -34.25
C PHE A 364 -1.15 0.25 -35.71
N GLU A 365 -0.81 1.13 -36.64
CA GLU A 365 -1.07 0.91 -38.06
C GLU A 365 -0.25 -0.27 -38.62
N LEU A 366 1.03 -0.38 -38.21
CA LEU A 366 1.90 -1.51 -38.58
C LEU A 366 1.42 -2.86 -38.05
N ARG A 367 0.51 -2.90 -37.06
CA ARG A 367 -0.09 -4.15 -36.56
C ARG A 367 -0.78 -4.96 -37.66
N LYS A 368 -1.32 -4.30 -38.68
CA LYS A 368 -2.00 -4.97 -39.81
C LYS A 368 -1.02 -5.72 -40.72
N GLU A 369 0.26 -5.36 -40.67
CA GLU A 369 1.31 -5.83 -41.59
C GLU A 369 2.36 -6.72 -40.89
N LEU A 370 2.44 -6.66 -39.56
CA LEU A 370 3.41 -7.40 -38.76
C LEU A 370 2.80 -8.68 -38.17
N THR A 371 3.65 -9.69 -38.02
CA THR A 371 3.35 -10.85 -37.15
C THR A 371 3.30 -10.41 -35.68
N ASP A 372 2.50 -11.07 -34.85
CA ASP A 372 2.37 -10.78 -33.42
C ASP A 372 3.72 -10.69 -32.70
N GLN A 373 4.68 -11.57 -33.03
CA GLN A 373 6.02 -11.56 -32.43
C GLN A 373 6.78 -10.26 -32.74
N LYS A 374 6.85 -9.86 -34.02
CA LYS A 374 7.53 -8.62 -34.45
C LYS A 374 6.85 -7.36 -33.92
N TYR A 375 5.52 -7.37 -33.81
CA TYR A 375 4.78 -6.28 -33.19
C TYR A 375 5.16 -6.15 -31.71
N GLN A 376 5.21 -7.27 -30.98
CA GLN A 376 5.60 -7.27 -29.57
C GLN A 376 7.05 -6.82 -29.36
N GLU A 377 7.98 -7.22 -30.23
CA GLU A 377 9.38 -6.75 -30.20
C GLU A 377 9.44 -5.23 -30.33
N LYS A 378 8.80 -4.65 -31.35
CA LYS A 378 8.75 -3.19 -31.54
C LYS A 378 8.05 -2.47 -30.39
N PHE A 379 6.97 -3.03 -29.86
CA PHE A 379 6.27 -2.49 -28.70
C PHE A 379 7.16 -2.44 -27.46
N ASN A 380 7.93 -3.50 -27.22
CA ASN A 380 8.88 -3.57 -26.11
C ASN A 380 10.04 -2.59 -26.30
N GLU A 381 10.56 -2.43 -27.52
CA GLU A 381 11.58 -1.42 -27.85
C GLU A 381 11.08 0.00 -27.55
N LEU A 382 9.87 0.34 -28.02
CA LEU A 382 9.25 1.65 -27.81
C LEU A 382 9.00 1.92 -26.31
N THR A 383 8.51 0.90 -25.60
CA THR A 383 8.30 0.98 -24.15
C THR A 383 9.62 1.20 -23.41
N ALA A 384 10.68 0.49 -23.80
CA ALA A 384 12.00 0.63 -23.19
C ALA A 384 12.59 2.03 -23.43
N GLU A 385 12.48 2.56 -24.65
CA GLU A 385 12.93 3.91 -25.01
C GLU A 385 12.26 4.98 -24.14
N TYR A 386 10.95 4.87 -23.92
CA TYR A 386 10.17 5.90 -23.24
C TYR A 386 10.03 5.73 -21.72
N SER A 387 10.37 4.55 -21.17
CA SER A 387 10.19 4.18 -19.76
C SER A 387 10.73 5.19 -18.72
N ASN A 388 11.71 6.02 -19.08
CA ASN A 388 12.38 6.95 -18.16
C ASN A 388 12.54 8.38 -18.71
N ILE A 389 11.85 8.73 -19.80
CA ILE A 389 12.10 9.99 -20.50
C ILE A 389 11.79 11.21 -19.62
N GLU A 390 10.71 11.17 -18.84
CA GLU A 390 10.36 12.27 -17.93
C GLU A 390 11.38 12.44 -16.80
N LYS A 391 11.85 11.33 -16.21
CA LYS A 391 12.91 11.36 -15.17
C LYS A 391 14.20 11.95 -15.73
N LYS A 392 14.58 11.55 -16.95
CA LYS A 392 15.76 12.04 -17.66
C LYS A 392 15.66 13.54 -17.92
N ILE A 393 14.53 14.03 -18.46
CA ILE A 393 14.30 15.45 -18.71
C ILE A 393 14.37 16.25 -17.40
N ASN A 394 13.69 15.79 -16.35
CA ASN A 394 13.72 16.45 -15.04
C ASN A 394 15.15 16.58 -14.52
N ARG A 395 15.94 15.49 -14.58
CA ARG A 395 17.36 15.51 -14.18
C ARG A 395 18.16 16.50 -15.02
N GLU A 396 18.15 16.36 -16.34
CA GLU A 396 18.96 17.19 -17.25
C GLU A 396 18.74 18.69 -17.04
N GLU A 397 17.47 19.10 -16.89
CA GLU A 397 17.12 20.52 -16.79
C GLU A 397 17.30 21.08 -15.37
N LYS A 398 17.12 20.26 -14.33
CA LYS A 398 17.17 20.72 -12.92
C LYS A 398 18.50 20.42 -12.21
N GLN A 399 19.35 19.54 -12.74
CA GLN A 399 20.58 19.09 -12.06
C GLN A 399 21.47 20.27 -11.64
N ALA A 400 21.72 21.24 -12.52
CA ALA A 400 22.60 22.36 -12.21
C ALA A 400 22.11 23.19 -11.01
N VAL A 401 20.80 23.47 -10.92
CA VAL A 401 20.24 24.25 -9.80
C VAL A 401 20.19 23.43 -8.52
N ILE A 402 19.88 22.13 -8.61
CA ILE A 402 19.86 21.21 -7.46
C ILE A 402 21.27 21.04 -6.88
N THR A 403 22.28 20.79 -7.71
CA THR A 403 23.67 20.66 -7.27
C THR A 403 24.16 21.96 -6.61
N LYS A 404 23.78 23.13 -7.14
CA LYS A 404 24.09 24.41 -6.51
C LYS A 404 23.47 24.53 -5.11
N LEU A 405 22.22 24.14 -4.95
CA LEU A 405 21.53 24.16 -3.65
C LEU A 405 22.18 23.20 -2.64
N LEU A 406 22.52 21.98 -3.06
CA LEU A 406 23.22 21.01 -2.21
C LEU A 406 24.57 21.57 -1.70
N ASN A 407 25.35 22.17 -2.60
CA ASN A 407 26.65 22.78 -2.28
C ASN A 407 26.51 23.99 -1.32
N GLN A 408 25.47 24.81 -1.48
CA GLN A 408 25.22 25.97 -0.61
C GLN A 408 24.97 25.58 0.85
N HIS A 409 24.27 24.46 1.08
CA HIS A 409 23.94 24.00 2.42
C HIS A 409 25.00 23.10 3.05
N ARG A 410 26.13 22.86 2.37
CA ARG A 410 27.16 21.88 2.78
C ARG A 410 26.56 20.52 3.15
N LEU A 411 25.42 20.18 2.55
CA LEU A 411 24.84 18.87 2.75
C LEU A 411 25.73 17.88 2.01
N ASP A 412 26.31 16.96 2.77
CA ASP A 412 27.16 15.93 2.20
C ASP A 412 26.34 15.15 1.16
N THR A 413 26.84 15.11 -0.06
CA THR A 413 26.28 14.29 -1.14
C THR A 413 26.43 12.80 -0.83
N ARG A 414 27.27 12.43 0.14
CA ARG A 414 27.35 11.07 0.69
C ARG A 414 26.09 10.76 1.50
N LEU A 415 25.50 9.62 1.19
CA LEU A 415 24.14 9.26 1.59
C LEU A 415 24.04 8.62 2.98
N LEU A 416 25.15 8.13 3.55
CA LEU A 416 25.24 7.57 4.90
C LEU A 416 26.50 8.03 5.63
#